data_AF-A0A4V1P3M8-F1
#
_entry.id   AF-A0A4V1P3M8-F1
#
_cell.length_a   1.000
_cell.length_b   1.000
_cell.length_c   1.000
_cell.angle_alpha   90.00
_cell.angle_beta   90.00
_cell.angle_gamma   90.00
#
_symmetry.space_group_name_H-M   'P 1'
#
loop_
_entity.id
_entity.type
_entity.pdbx_description
1 polymer ?
#
loop_
_entity_poly.entity_id
_entity_poly.type
_entity_poly.pdbx_seq_one_letter_code
_entity_poly.pdbx_strand_id
1 'polypeptide(L)'
;MLSLIRTLLDGASVRAEDGLKDRFAIDLLAQRIRDAEAGLAAAKQTLASLIVRQRAEQAGLDQLQRRHADLESRTLSALAAGNNGLAESGAAAIAELENEREVRRATVQSLGEKTLRMRVSVERAHRRIIDLNQGMISARAIDAERKAQSRLVRSIGHSASLNDAEELLAHITGASDPFEEAGILDEIDGELRHEAIRDRLANAGHGPAVKVRAKDVLERLKAVN
;
A
#
# COMPACT_ATOMS: atom_id res chain seq x y z
N MET A 1 36.31 11.89 29.32
CA MET A 1 35.00 11.45 29.85
C MET A 1 33.82 12.31 29.40
N LEU A 2 33.98 13.62 29.16
CA LEU A 2 32.90 14.51 28.69
C LEU A 2 32.40 14.22 27.25
N SER A 3 33.20 13.59 26.38
CA SER A 3 32.76 13.26 25.02
C SER A 3 31.80 12.06 24.98
N LEU A 4 31.97 11.08 25.87
CA LEU A 4 31.11 9.88 25.91
C LEU A 4 29.68 10.21 26.35
N ILE A 5 29.53 11.14 27.29
CA ILE A 5 28.22 11.62 27.78
C ILE A 5 27.52 12.44 26.67
N ARG A 6 28.26 13.25 25.90
CA ARG A 6 27.73 14.02 24.77
C ARG A 6 27.30 13.11 23.61
N THR A 7 28.10 12.10 23.28
CA THR A 7 27.73 11.07 22.28
C THR A 7 26.55 10.22 22.72
N LEU A 8 26.38 9.96 24.01
CA LEU A 8 25.20 9.24 24.54
C LEU A 8 23.94 10.11 24.53
N LEU A 9 24.04 11.42 24.81
CA LEU A 9 22.91 12.35 24.68
C LEU A 9 22.50 12.56 23.22
N ASP A 10 23.47 12.78 22.31
CA ASP A 10 23.21 12.93 20.88
C ASP A 10 22.72 11.61 20.26
N GLY A 11 23.23 10.47 20.74
CA GLY A 11 22.76 9.14 20.33
C GLY A 11 21.40 8.74 20.94
N ALA A 12 21.01 9.30 22.07
CA ALA A 12 19.69 9.07 22.68
C ALA A 12 18.60 9.96 22.05
N SER A 13 18.94 11.21 21.68
CA SER A 13 18.02 12.10 20.96
C SER A 13 17.76 11.64 19.53
N VAL A 14 18.77 11.14 18.81
CA VAL A 14 18.59 10.55 17.47
C VAL A 14 17.74 9.27 17.53
N ARG A 15 17.98 8.37 18.49
CA ARG A 15 17.16 7.15 18.66
C ARG A 15 15.73 7.43 19.13
N ALA A 16 15.53 8.48 19.93
CA ALA A 16 14.20 8.91 20.36
C ALA A 16 13.44 9.64 19.22
N GLU A 17 14.12 10.45 18.41
CA GLU A 17 13.53 11.07 17.21
C GLU A 17 13.19 10.03 16.13
N ASP A 18 14.07 9.07 15.87
CA ASP A 18 13.84 8.00 14.89
C ASP A 18 12.67 7.10 15.33
N GLY A 19 12.60 6.76 16.62
CA GLY A 19 11.49 6.00 17.18
C GLY A 19 10.14 6.74 17.21
N LEU A 20 10.14 8.08 17.17
CA LEU A 20 8.93 8.90 17.01
C LEU A 20 8.54 9.05 15.55
N LYS A 21 9.52 9.29 14.66
CA LYS A 21 9.34 9.38 13.21
C LYS A 21 8.81 8.07 12.66
N ASP A 22 9.31 6.92 13.10
CA ASP A 22 8.81 5.60 12.67
C ASP A 22 7.36 5.36 13.07
N ARG A 23 6.92 5.84 14.25
CA ARG A 23 5.53 5.70 14.70
C ARG A 23 4.54 6.52 13.87
N PHE A 24 4.97 7.69 13.39
CA PHE A 24 4.13 8.61 12.62
C PHE A 24 4.50 8.66 11.13
N ALA A 25 5.44 7.82 10.66
CA ALA A 25 5.96 7.87 9.30
C ALA A 25 4.87 7.68 8.25
N ILE A 26 3.93 6.76 8.51
CA ILE A 26 2.79 6.48 7.62
C ILE A 26 1.84 7.68 7.55
N ASP A 27 1.55 8.31 8.69
CA ASP A 27 0.63 9.46 8.74
C ASP A 27 1.26 10.70 8.11
N LEU A 28 2.55 10.92 8.35
CA LEU A 28 3.32 11.98 7.71
C LEU A 28 3.41 11.77 6.19
N LEU A 29 3.70 10.55 5.74
CA LEU A 29 3.70 10.20 4.31
C LEU A 29 2.33 10.46 3.68
N ALA A 30 1.24 10.05 4.35
CA ALA A 30 -0.12 10.30 3.89
C ALA A 30 -0.41 11.81 3.76
N GLN A 31 0.04 12.63 4.72
CA GLN A 31 -0.10 14.09 4.63
C GLN A 31 0.70 14.66 3.46
N ARG A 32 1.96 14.23 3.28
CA ARG A 32 2.79 14.68 2.17
C ARG A 32 2.21 14.32 0.81
N ILE A 33 1.57 13.16 0.69
CA ILE A 33 0.84 12.76 -0.52
C ILE A 33 -0.34 13.70 -0.77
N ARG A 34 -1.17 13.99 0.24
CA ARG A 34 -2.29 14.94 0.11
C ARG A 34 -1.82 16.34 -0.30
N ASP A 35 -0.75 16.84 0.31
CA ASP A 35 -0.16 18.12 -0.05
C ASP A 35 0.33 18.13 -1.51
N ALA A 36 0.97 17.03 -1.94
CA ALA A 36 1.44 16.87 -3.32
C ALA A 36 0.29 16.77 -4.33
N GLU A 37 -0.82 16.10 -3.98
CA GLU A 37 -2.03 16.03 -4.79
C GLU A 37 -2.68 17.40 -4.96
N ALA A 38 -2.76 18.20 -3.89
CA ALA A 38 -3.23 19.59 -3.95
C ALA A 38 -2.32 20.44 -4.86
N GLY A 39 -0.99 20.32 -4.71
CA GLY A 39 -0.02 20.98 -5.58
C GLY A 39 -0.16 20.56 -7.05
N LEU A 40 -0.39 19.27 -7.32
CA LEU A 40 -0.65 18.75 -8.65
C LEU A 40 -1.93 19.33 -9.26
N ALA A 41 -3.00 19.47 -8.48
CA ALA A 41 -4.25 20.08 -8.94
C ALA A 41 -4.04 21.55 -9.34
N ALA A 42 -3.33 22.33 -8.52
CA ALA A 42 -2.99 23.72 -8.84
C ALA A 42 -2.10 23.83 -10.09
N ALA A 43 -1.13 22.91 -10.25
CA ALA A 43 -0.29 22.86 -11.44
C ALA A 43 -1.10 22.53 -12.71
N LYS A 44 -2.08 21.62 -12.63
CA LYS A 44 -3.01 21.32 -13.73
C LYS A 44 -3.87 22.53 -14.11
N GLN A 45 -4.36 23.30 -13.14
CA GLN A 45 -5.08 24.55 -13.40
C GLN A 45 -4.17 25.57 -14.11
N THR A 46 -2.95 25.74 -13.62
CA THR A 46 -1.96 26.65 -14.25
C THR A 46 -1.66 26.22 -15.70
N LEU A 47 -1.49 24.92 -15.94
CA LEU A 47 -1.31 24.38 -17.29
C LEU A 47 -2.52 24.69 -18.19
N ALA A 48 -3.75 24.52 -17.68
CA ALA A 48 -4.95 24.84 -18.43
C ALA A 48 -5.00 26.33 -18.81
N SER A 49 -4.69 27.23 -17.86
CA SER A 49 -4.60 28.67 -18.13
C SER A 49 -3.54 29.01 -19.19
N LEU A 50 -2.37 28.36 -19.15
CA LEU A 50 -1.33 28.53 -20.18
C LEU A 50 -1.81 28.07 -21.56
N ILE A 51 -2.49 26.93 -21.65
CA ILE A 51 -3.05 26.41 -22.91
C ILE A 51 -4.09 27.38 -23.48
N VAL A 52 -5.00 27.88 -22.65
CA VAL A 52 -6.02 28.86 -23.09
C VAL A 52 -5.35 30.12 -23.61
N ARG A 53 -4.36 30.65 -22.88
CA ARG A 53 -3.63 31.85 -23.30
C ARG A 53 -2.86 31.62 -24.60
N GLN A 54 -2.18 30.48 -24.74
CA GLN A 54 -1.49 30.11 -25.97
C GLN A 54 -2.45 30.06 -27.16
N ARG A 55 -3.65 29.47 -27.00
CA ARG A 55 -4.67 29.41 -28.05
C ARG A 55 -5.19 30.80 -28.43
N ALA A 56 -5.39 31.68 -27.44
CA ALA A 56 -5.83 33.04 -27.71
C ALA A 56 -4.77 33.83 -28.51
N GLU A 57 -3.50 33.73 -28.15
CA GLU A 57 -2.41 34.37 -28.90
C GLU A 57 -2.27 33.78 -30.31
N GLN A 58 -2.42 32.47 -30.46
CA GLN A 58 -2.43 31.82 -31.77
C GLN A 58 -3.58 32.34 -32.64
N ALA A 59 -4.81 32.43 -32.10
CA ALA A 59 -5.95 32.97 -32.84
C ALA A 59 -5.73 34.43 -33.25
N GLY A 60 -5.10 35.23 -32.37
CA GLY A 60 -4.71 36.61 -32.69
C GLY A 60 -3.67 36.68 -33.80
N LEU A 61 -2.67 35.79 -33.78
CA LEU A 61 -1.67 35.67 -34.84
C LEU A 61 -2.31 35.27 -36.18
N ASP A 62 -3.22 34.30 -36.17
CA ASP A 62 -3.92 33.85 -37.37
C ASP A 62 -4.78 34.96 -37.98
N GLN A 63 -5.47 35.75 -37.14
CA GLN A 63 -6.24 36.90 -37.59
C GLN A 63 -5.34 37.98 -38.20
N LEU A 64 -4.20 38.26 -37.57
CA LEU A 64 -3.21 39.21 -38.07
C LEU A 64 -2.65 38.78 -39.43
N GLN A 65 -2.36 37.49 -39.60
CA GLN A 65 -1.90 36.92 -40.86
C GLN A 65 -2.93 37.05 -41.99
N ARG A 66 -4.23 36.87 -41.69
CA ARG A 66 -5.29 37.08 -42.69
C ARG A 66 -5.38 38.56 -43.11
N ARG A 67 -5.25 39.49 -42.17
CA ARG A 67 -5.25 40.93 -42.46
C ARG A 67 -4.04 41.33 -43.29
N HIS A 68 -2.86 40.79 -42.97
CA HIS A 68 -1.63 40.98 -43.74
C HIS A 68 -1.82 40.50 -45.18
N ALA A 69 -2.31 39.27 -45.39
CA ALA A 69 -2.54 38.72 -46.73
C ALA A 69 -3.58 39.50 -47.55
N ASP A 70 -4.68 39.95 -46.94
CA ASP A 70 -5.67 40.80 -47.62
C ASP A 70 -5.07 42.15 -48.04
N LEU A 71 -4.30 42.79 -47.14
CA LEU A 71 -3.65 44.06 -47.44
C LEU A 71 -2.55 43.91 -48.50
N GLU A 72 -1.79 42.82 -48.46
CA GLU A 72 -0.79 42.47 -49.47
C GLU A 72 -1.42 42.33 -50.86
N SER A 73 -2.51 41.57 -50.97
CA SER A 73 -3.27 41.42 -52.23
C SER A 73 -3.75 42.77 -52.78
N ARG A 74 -4.30 43.64 -51.93
CA ARG A 74 -4.77 44.97 -52.33
C ARG A 74 -3.63 45.91 -52.73
N THR A 75 -2.51 45.84 -52.01
CA THR A 75 -1.32 46.65 -52.30
C THR A 75 -0.70 46.25 -53.64
N LEU A 76 -0.63 44.95 -53.94
CA LEU A 76 -0.21 44.44 -55.24
C LEU A 76 -1.16 44.89 -56.37
N SER A 77 -2.47 44.91 -56.12
CA SER A 77 -3.44 45.43 -57.10
C SER A 77 -3.25 46.91 -57.37
N ALA A 78 -2.99 47.73 -56.34
CA ALA A 78 -2.70 49.16 -56.50
C ALA A 78 -1.41 49.39 -57.29
N LEU A 79 -0.37 48.59 -57.03
CA LEU A 79 0.90 48.63 -57.77
C LEU A 79 0.69 48.26 -59.25
N ALA A 80 -0.08 47.20 -59.54
CA ALA A 80 -0.42 46.80 -60.91
C ALA A 80 -1.24 47.85 -61.66
N ALA A 81 -2.07 48.62 -60.95
CA ALA A 81 -2.82 49.74 -61.51
C ALA A 81 -1.98 51.03 -61.66
N GLY A 82 -0.69 51.01 -61.29
CA GLY A 82 0.21 52.17 -61.34
C GLY A 82 -0.09 53.25 -60.29
N ASN A 83 -0.90 52.94 -59.27
CA ASN A 83 -1.22 53.87 -58.21
C ASN A 83 -0.16 53.81 -57.10
N ASN A 84 1.01 54.40 -57.37
CA ASN A 84 2.17 54.34 -56.50
C ASN A 84 1.91 54.89 -55.09
N GLY A 85 1.13 55.97 -54.94
CA GLY A 85 0.84 56.55 -53.62
C GLY A 85 0.02 55.61 -52.71
N LEU A 86 -0.98 54.91 -53.27
CA LEU A 86 -1.71 53.87 -52.53
C LEU A 86 -0.82 52.65 -52.25
N ALA A 87 0.03 52.27 -53.20
CA ALA A 87 0.95 51.14 -53.02
C ALA A 87 1.99 51.42 -51.91
N GLU A 88 2.56 52.62 -51.86
CA GLU A 88 3.47 53.06 -50.79
C GLU A 88 2.78 53.05 -49.42
N SER A 89 1.55 53.56 -49.34
CA SER A 89 0.75 53.54 -48.11
C SER A 89 0.44 52.10 -47.66
N GLY A 90 0.11 51.22 -48.60
CA GLY A 90 -0.10 49.80 -48.34
C GLY A 90 1.16 49.09 -47.84
N ALA A 91 2.30 49.37 -48.46
CA ALA A 91 3.60 48.83 -48.05
C ALA A 91 3.99 49.26 -46.62
N ALA A 92 3.76 50.52 -46.26
CA ALA A 92 4.00 51.00 -44.89
C ALA A 92 3.13 50.26 -43.86
N ALA A 93 1.83 50.09 -44.15
CA ALA A 93 0.93 49.35 -43.27
C ALA A 93 1.26 47.85 -43.21
N ILE A 94 1.72 47.23 -44.31
CA ILE A 94 2.21 45.84 -44.31
C ILE A 94 3.42 45.70 -43.39
N ALA A 95 4.39 46.63 -43.46
CA ALA A 95 5.56 46.63 -42.59
C ALA A 95 5.18 46.71 -41.10
N GLU A 96 4.18 47.51 -40.73
CA GLU A 96 3.66 47.53 -39.35
C GLU A 96 3.06 46.18 -38.93
N LEU A 97 2.24 45.56 -39.79
CA LEU A 97 1.64 44.25 -39.52
C LEU A 97 2.69 43.13 -39.40
N GLU A 98 3.76 43.18 -40.21
CA GLU A 98 4.85 42.21 -40.15
C GLU A 98 5.63 42.32 -38.85
N ASN A 99 5.95 43.54 -38.41
CA ASN A 99 6.59 43.77 -37.12
C ASN A 99 5.73 43.25 -35.95
N GLU A 100 4.42 43.52 -35.96
CA GLU A 100 3.50 42.96 -34.95
C GLU A 100 3.47 41.42 -35.00
N ARG A 101 3.47 40.85 -36.21
CA ARG A 101 3.42 39.40 -36.44
C ARG A 101 4.62 38.70 -35.83
N GLU A 102 5.82 39.23 -35.99
CA GLU A 102 7.02 38.63 -35.41
C GLU A 102 6.98 38.63 -33.88
N VAL A 103 6.53 39.72 -33.26
CA VAL A 103 6.36 39.81 -31.80
C VAL A 103 5.33 38.80 -31.29
N ARG A 104 4.17 38.69 -31.97
CA ARG A 104 3.14 37.71 -31.61
C ARG A 104 3.61 36.27 -31.81
N ARG A 105 4.31 35.98 -32.92
CA ARG A 105 4.87 34.66 -33.19
C ARG A 105 5.85 34.23 -32.10
N ALA A 106 6.77 35.11 -31.71
CA ALA A 106 7.70 34.84 -30.61
C ALA A 106 6.96 34.57 -29.28
N THR A 107 5.89 35.31 -29.02
CA THR A 107 5.04 35.12 -27.83
C THR A 107 4.34 33.76 -27.83
N VAL A 108 3.72 33.38 -28.95
CA VAL A 108 3.09 32.07 -29.14
C VAL A 108 4.10 30.93 -28.93
N GLN A 109 5.29 31.05 -29.53
CA GLN A 109 6.35 30.06 -29.37
C GLN A 109 6.77 29.92 -27.90
N SER A 110 7.05 31.04 -27.22
CA SER A 110 7.44 31.03 -25.80
C SER A 110 6.35 30.42 -24.90
N LEU A 111 5.08 30.70 -25.17
CA LEU A 111 3.95 30.09 -24.47
C LEU A 111 3.87 28.58 -24.75
N GLY A 112 4.06 28.16 -26.01
CA GLY A 112 4.09 26.75 -26.40
C GLY A 112 5.16 25.95 -25.66
N GLU A 113 6.38 26.48 -25.57
CA GLU A 113 7.46 25.86 -24.81
C GLU A 113 7.15 25.77 -23.32
N LYS A 114 6.62 26.84 -22.72
CA LYS A 114 6.19 26.86 -21.30
C LYS A 114 5.11 25.82 -21.03
N THR A 115 4.10 25.73 -21.91
CA THR A 115 3.03 24.71 -21.85
C THR A 115 3.60 23.30 -21.90
N LEU A 116 4.54 23.02 -22.81
CA LEU A 116 5.17 21.70 -22.92
C LEU A 116 5.96 21.33 -21.66
N ARG A 117 6.81 22.25 -21.15
CA ARG A 117 7.57 22.03 -19.92
C ARG A 117 6.66 21.78 -18.71
N MET A 118 5.58 22.56 -18.58
CA MET A 118 4.61 22.39 -17.52
C MET A 118 3.89 21.05 -17.62
N ARG A 119 3.47 20.63 -18.82
CA ARG A 119 2.86 19.32 -19.06
C ARG A 119 3.76 18.17 -18.61
N VAL A 120 5.03 18.17 -19.03
CA VAL A 120 5.99 17.13 -18.61
C VAL A 120 6.17 17.10 -17.09
N SER A 121 6.19 18.27 -16.44
CA SER A 121 6.33 18.38 -14.99
C SER A 121 5.10 17.84 -14.26
N VAL A 122 3.89 18.17 -14.73
CA VAL A 122 2.62 17.65 -14.22
C VAL A 122 2.56 16.13 -14.33
N GLU A 123 2.90 15.57 -15.50
CA GLU A 123 2.90 14.11 -15.72
C GLU A 123 3.90 13.40 -14.79
N ARG A 124 5.11 13.96 -14.63
CA ARG A 124 6.11 13.40 -13.71
C ARG A 124 5.64 13.43 -12.26
N ALA A 125 5.08 14.55 -11.81
CA ALA A 125 4.54 14.68 -10.46
C ALA A 125 3.37 13.70 -10.24
N HIS A 126 2.49 13.55 -11.22
CA HIS A 126 1.37 12.61 -11.15
C HIS A 126 1.84 11.16 -10.99
N ARG A 127 2.80 10.70 -11.80
CA ARG A 127 3.39 9.35 -11.66
C ARG A 127 4.01 9.16 -10.28
N ARG A 128 4.79 10.14 -9.81
CA ARG A 128 5.43 10.07 -8.49
C ARG A 128 4.41 9.95 -7.36
N ILE A 129 3.28 10.66 -7.45
CA ILE A 129 2.19 10.56 -6.48
C ILE A 129 1.55 9.17 -6.51
N ILE A 130 1.36 8.57 -7.69
CA ILE A 130 0.87 7.19 -7.81
C ILE A 130 1.85 6.21 -7.12
N ASP A 131 3.15 6.34 -7.39
CA ASP A 131 4.18 5.49 -6.79
C ASP A 131 4.19 5.62 -5.26
N LEU A 132 4.08 6.85 -4.74
CA LEU A 132 4.01 7.12 -3.30
C LEU A 132 2.74 6.54 -2.67
N ASN A 133 1.60 6.63 -3.36
CA ASN A 133 0.35 6.02 -2.91
C ASN A 133 0.47 4.49 -2.82
N GLN A 134 1.07 3.84 -3.82
CA GLN A 134 1.32 2.40 -3.79
C GLN A 134 2.31 2.01 -2.68
N GLY A 135 3.40 2.77 -2.53
CA GLY A 135 4.36 2.59 -1.45
C GLY A 135 3.72 2.72 -0.07
N MET A 136 2.79 3.66 0.11
CA MET A 136 2.03 3.82 1.35
C MET A 136 1.12 2.63 1.66
N ILE A 137 0.45 2.06 0.65
CA ILE A 137 -0.37 0.85 0.82
C ILE A 137 0.50 -0.32 1.31
N SER A 138 1.65 -0.53 0.66
CA SER A 138 2.61 -1.57 1.05
C SER A 138 3.15 -1.35 2.47
N ALA A 139 3.54 -0.11 2.80
CA ALA A 139 4.04 0.24 4.13
C ALA A 139 2.99 -0.03 5.23
N ARG A 140 1.71 0.27 4.97
CA ARG A 140 0.60 -0.03 5.89
C ARG A 140 0.39 -1.54 6.09
N ALA A 141 0.48 -2.33 5.02
CA ALA A 141 0.37 -3.77 5.11
C ALA A 141 1.50 -4.38 5.97
N ILE A 142 2.74 -3.95 5.74
CA ILE A 142 3.92 -4.39 6.52
C ILE A 142 3.80 -3.97 7.99
N ASP A 143 3.36 -2.74 8.27
CA ASP A 143 3.15 -2.27 9.64
C ASP A 143 2.03 -3.05 10.36
N ALA A 144 0.93 -3.35 9.66
CA ALA A 144 -0.15 -4.18 10.21
C ALA A 144 0.34 -5.61 10.52
N GLU A 145 1.12 -6.21 9.64
CA GLU A 145 1.75 -7.52 9.86
C GLU A 145 2.68 -7.51 11.07
N ARG A 146 3.60 -6.54 11.15
CA ARG A 146 4.52 -6.37 12.31
C ARG A 146 3.74 -6.20 13.61
N LYS A 147 2.68 -5.40 13.61
CA LYS A 147 1.81 -5.21 14.78
C LYS A 147 1.09 -6.50 15.17
N ALA A 148 0.59 -7.27 14.20
CA ALA A 148 -0.04 -8.57 14.46
C ALA A 148 0.97 -9.58 15.03
N GLN A 149 2.17 -9.68 14.44
CA GLN A 149 3.26 -10.53 14.94
C GLN A 149 3.69 -10.11 16.35
N SER A 150 3.85 -8.81 16.63
CA SER A 150 4.17 -8.30 17.97
C SER A 150 3.08 -8.60 19.01
N ARG A 151 1.81 -8.58 18.62
CA ARG A 151 0.70 -9.00 19.49
C ARG A 151 0.75 -10.49 19.75
N LEU A 152 1.01 -11.30 18.72
CA LEU A 152 1.14 -12.76 18.82
C LEU A 152 2.33 -13.15 19.71
N VAL A 153 3.50 -12.54 19.53
CA VAL A 153 4.68 -12.77 20.38
C VAL A 153 4.41 -12.29 21.80
N ARG A 154 3.65 -11.22 22.02
CA ARG A 154 3.24 -10.83 23.38
C ARG A 154 2.25 -11.82 23.99
N SER A 155 1.26 -12.32 23.25
CA SER A 155 0.31 -13.32 23.77
C SER A 155 0.97 -14.67 24.03
N ILE A 156 1.93 -15.07 23.18
CA ILE A 156 2.76 -16.26 23.38
C ILE A 156 3.84 -16.00 24.42
N GLY A 157 4.33 -14.77 24.61
CA GLY A 157 5.25 -14.42 25.70
C GLY A 157 4.56 -14.41 27.08
N HIS A 158 3.23 -14.32 27.09
CA HIS A 158 2.40 -14.70 28.23
C HIS A 158 2.18 -16.23 28.29
N SER A 159 2.96 -17.05 27.58
CA SER A 159 2.93 -18.52 27.68
C SER A 159 3.28 -19.05 29.06
N ALA A 160 3.67 -18.21 30.03
CA ALA A 160 3.47 -18.57 31.42
C ALA A 160 2.03 -19.06 31.63
N SER A 161 1.00 -18.36 31.13
CA SER A 161 -0.40 -18.81 31.26
C SER A 161 -0.81 -19.97 30.33
N LEU A 162 -0.09 -20.25 29.24
CA LEU A 162 -0.38 -21.41 28.38
C LEU A 162 0.32 -22.66 28.90
N ASN A 163 1.59 -22.55 29.31
CA ASN A 163 2.31 -23.60 29.98
C ASN A 163 1.69 -23.88 31.36
N ASP A 164 1.30 -22.87 32.13
CA ASP A 164 0.56 -23.03 33.40
C ASP A 164 -0.81 -23.65 33.13
N ALA A 165 -1.49 -23.33 32.03
CA ALA A 165 -2.75 -23.98 31.66
C ALA A 165 -2.55 -25.42 31.21
N GLU A 166 -1.47 -25.73 30.49
CA GLU A 166 -1.08 -27.10 30.10
C GLU A 166 -0.63 -27.92 31.32
N GLU A 167 0.07 -27.31 32.27
CA GLU A 167 0.49 -27.91 33.54
C GLU A 167 -0.71 -28.10 34.47
N LEU A 168 -1.64 -27.14 34.55
CA LEU A 168 -2.92 -27.30 35.25
C LEU A 168 -3.80 -28.37 34.57
N LEU A 169 -3.82 -28.45 33.24
CA LEU A 169 -4.53 -29.49 32.50
C LEU A 169 -3.90 -30.87 32.77
N ALA A 170 -2.57 -30.96 32.80
CA ALA A 170 -1.84 -32.16 33.18
C ALA A 170 -2.06 -32.52 34.66
N HIS A 171 -2.25 -31.53 35.52
CA HIS A 171 -2.55 -31.73 36.94
C HIS A 171 -4.01 -32.13 37.18
N ILE A 172 -4.97 -31.66 36.37
CA ILE A 172 -6.39 -32.06 36.42
C ILE A 172 -6.61 -33.43 35.75
N THR A 173 -5.83 -33.76 34.72
CA THR A 173 -5.89 -35.07 34.04
C THR A 173 -5.00 -36.13 34.71
N GLY A 174 -3.98 -35.70 35.45
CA GLY A 174 -3.09 -36.54 36.27
C GLY A 174 -3.48 -36.61 37.75
N ALA A 175 -4.31 -35.69 38.26
CA ALA A 175 -5.10 -35.93 39.46
C ALA A 175 -6.26 -36.83 39.04
N SER A 176 -6.16 -38.08 39.46
CA SER A 176 -7.14 -39.11 39.22
C SER A 176 -8.59 -38.67 39.43
N ASP A 177 -9.42 -39.25 38.57
CA ASP A 177 -10.80 -39.64 38.79
C ASP A 177 -11.30 -39.48 40.26
N PRO A 178 -12.39 -38.73 40.52
CA PRO A 178 -13.08 -38.72 41.81
C PRO A 178 -13.55 -40.10 42.32
N PHE A 179 -13.31 -41.18 41.57
CA PHE A 179 -13.51 -42.55 42.02
C PHE A 179 -12.28 -43.21 42.67
N GLU A 180 -11.09 -42.60 42.69
CA GLU A 180 -9.95 -43.14 43.46
C GLU A 180 -9.96 -42.74 44.94
N GLU A 181 -10.80 -41.79 45.37
CA GLU A 181 -10.96 -41.42 46.79
C GLU A 181 -12.16 -42.12 47.47
N ALA A 182 -12.86 -43.00 46.74
CA ALA A 182 -13.82 -43.96 47.31
C ALA A 182 -13.18 -45.34 47.59
N GLY A 183 -11.89 -45.52 47.26
CA GLY A 183 -11.20 -46.82 47.34
C GLY A 183 -10.57 -47.15 48.70
N ILE A 184 -10.46 -46.19 49.63
CA ILE A 184 -9.83 -46.42 50.95
C ILE A 184 -10.87 -46.64 52.07
N LEU A 185 -12.17 -46.40 51.81
CA LEU A 185 -13.25 -46.70 52.75
C LEU A 185 -14.01 -48.00 52.46
N ASP A 186 -13.74 -48.66 51.32
CA ASP A 186 -14.33 -49.97 50.97
C ASP A 186 -13.35 -51.14 51.16
N GLU A 187 -12.10 -50.85 51.56
CA GLU A 187 -11.08 -51.86 51.89
C GLU A 187 -11.31 -52.53 53.27
N ILE A 188 -12.45 -52.23 53.93
CA ILE A 188 -12.87 -52.87 55.19
C ILE A 188 -14.12 -53.76 55.04
N ASP A 189 -14.88 -53.72 53.93
CA ASP A 189 -16.12 -54.53 53.78
C ASP A 189 -16.18 -55.42 52.52
N GLY A 190 -15.07 -55.61 51.82
CA GLY A 190 -14.96 -56.41 50.60
C GLY A 190 -14.45 -57.86 50.77
N GLU A 191 -14.32 -58.39 51.98
CA GLU A 191 -14.21 -59.84 52.19
C GLU A 191 -15.59 -60.47 51.94
N LEU A 192 -15.92 -60.70 50.67
CA LEU A 192 -16.87 -61.69 50.15
C LEU A 192 -17.31 -61.23 48.76
N ARG A 193 -16.71 -61.79 47.70
CA ARG A 193 -17.46 -62.57 46.70
C ARG A 193 -16.57 -63.03 45.54
N HIS A 194 -16.39 -64.36 45.48
CA HIS A 194 -16.72 -65.22 44.33
C HIS A 194 -16.17 -64.93 42.92
N GLU A 195 -15.26 -63.98 42.70
CA GLU A 195 -14.67 -63.75 41.37
C GLU A 195 -13.41 -64.60 41.10
N ALA A 196 -12.78 -65.12 42.16
CA ALA A 196 -11.68 -66.08 42.07
C ALA A 196 -12.06 -67.47 41.49
N ILE A 197 -13.35 -67.72 41.25
CA ILE A 197 -13.86 -69.00 40.70
C ILE A 197 -13.95 -68.95 39.17
N ARG A 198 -14.17 -67.77 38.58
CA ARG A 198 -14.40 -67.63 37.13
C ARG A 198 -13.10 -67.79 36.32
N ASP A 199 -11.99 -67.24 36.81
CA ASP A 199 -10.69 -67.37 36.16
C ASP A 199 -10.05 -68.75 36.36
N ARG A 200 -10.45 -69.48 37.42
CA ARG A 200 -10.13 -70.91 37.59
C ARG A 200 -10.91 -71.82 36.64
N LEU A 201 -12.16 -71.50 36.30
CA LEU A 201 -12.99 -72.30 35.39
C LEU A 201 -12.60 -72.13 33.91
N ALA A 202 -12.17 -70.92 33.51
CA ALA A 202 -11.69 -70.66 32.15
C ALA A 202 -10.32 -71.31 31.86
N ASN A 203 -9.41 -71.33 32.85
CA ASN A 203 -8.12 -72.04 32.74
C ASN A 203 -8.27 -73.58 32.81
N ALA A 204 -9.41 -74.09 33.29
CA ALA A 204 -9.76 -75.52 33.32
C ALA A 204 -10.62 -75.98 32.13
N GLY A 205 -10.86 -75.13 31.12
CA GLY A 205 -11.45 -75.52 29.84
C GLY A 205 -12.98 -75.47 29.75
N HIS A 206 -13.67 -74.76 30.65
CA HIS A 206 -15.14 -74.62 30.58
C HIS A 206 -15.58 -73.17 30.30
N GLY A 207 -16.11 -72.94 29.09
CA GLY A 207 -16.85 -71.73 28.73
C GLY A 207 -16.34 -71.00 27.46
N PRO A 208 -17.23 -70.44 26.63
CA PRO A 208 -16.86 -69.89 25.32
C PRO A 208 -16.07 -68.58 25.44
N ALA A 209 -14.99 -68.47 24.65
CA ALA A 209 -14.05 -67.35 24.69
C ALA A 209 -14.69 -66.02 24.26
N VAL A 210 -14.56 -64.98 25.11
CA VAL A 210 -15.25 -63.68 24.95
C VAL A 210 -14.42 -62.61 24.23
N LYS A 211 -13.17 -62.89 23.80
CA LYS A 211 -12.36 -61.86 23.10
C LYS A 211 -11.58 -62.41 21.91
N VAL A 212 -11.87 -61.81 20.76
CA VAL A 212 -11.19 -61.90 19.47
C VAL A 212 -9.70 -61.58 19.68
N ARG A 213 -8.81 -62.48 19.27
CA ARG A 213 -7.36 -62.30 19.40
C ARG A 213 -6.82 -61.57 18.18
N ALA A 214 -5.63 -60.96 18.30
CA ALA A 214 -4.99 -60.21 17.22
C ALA A 214 -4.83 -60.99 15.90
N LYS A 215 -4.78 -62.33 15.95
CA LYS A 215 -4.80 -63.20 14.76
C LYS A 215 -6.12 -63.10 13.97
N ASP A 216 -7.25 -62.98 14.65
CA ASP A 216 -8.58 -62.92 14.03
C ASP A 216 -8.83 -61.55 13.37
N VAL A 217 -8.21 -60.49 13.89
CA VAL A 217 -8.20 -59.15 13.27
C VAL A 217 -7.28 -59.12 12.05
N LEU A 218 -6.15 -59.84 12.09
CA LEU A 218 -5.20 -59.92 10.98
C LEU A 218 -5.78 -60.70 9.78
N GLU A 219 -6.57 -61.75 10.02
CA GLU A 219 -7.28 -62.47 8.95
C GLU A 219 -8.40 -61.63 8.32
N ARG A 220 -9.14 -60.85 9.12
CA ARG A 220 -10.18 -59.94 8.60
C ARG A 220 -9.61 -58.86 7.68
N LEU A 221 -8.41 -58.36 7.97
CA LEU A 221 -7.73 -57.34 7.14
C LEU A 221 -7.12 -57.90 5.84
N LYS A 222 -6.92 -59.22 5.76
CA LYS A 222 -6.43 -59.89 4.53
C LYS A 222 -7.53 -60.19 3.51
N ALA A 223 -8.80 -60.20 3.91
CA ALA A 223 -9.93 -60.51 3.02
C ALA A 223 -10.56 -59.27 2.34
N VAL A 224 -10.01 -58.07 2.56
CA VAL A 224 -10.47 -56.80 1.97
C VAL A 224 -9.51 -56.30 0.85
N ASN A 225 -8.52 -57.13 0.48
CA ASN A 225 -7.74 -57.00 -0.75
C ASN A 225 -7.85 -58.28 -1.58
#